data_AF-K2ANY1-F1
#
_entry.id   AF-K2ANY1-F1
#
_cell.length_a   1.000
_cell.length_b   1.000
_cell.length_c   1.000
_cell.angle_alpha   90.00
_cell.angle_beta   90.00
_cell.angle_gamma   90.00
#
_symmetry.space_group_name_H-M   'P 1'
#
loop_
_entity.id
_entity.type
_entity.pdbx_description
1 polymer ?
#
loop_
_entity_poly.entity_id
_entity_poly.type
_entity_poly.pdbx_seq_one_letter_code
_entity_poly.pdbx_strand_id
1 'polypeptide(L)'
;MKVDEANITAIACSIFRAEIEVLRRENKITIPVIYLDSMLHMFPDRLHERLDNVIKKELESGKKLILIYGECSPYMDKYNNDLNVKRIGGINCVNIFLEDRIYRMLR
;
A
#
# COMPACT_ATOMS: atom_id res chain seq x y z
N MET A 1 4.14 -9.61 -19.93
CA MET A 1 5.35 -9.50 -19.08
C MET A 1 5.21 -10.50 -17.95
N LYS A 2 6.13 -11.46 -17.80
CA LYS A 2 6.19 -12.26 -16.57
C LYS A 2 6.77 -11.34 -15.50
N VAL A 3 5.95 -11.00 -14.52
CA VAL A 3 6.38 -10.23 -13.36
C VAL A 3 7.10 -11.22 -12.45
N ASP A 4 8.39 -11.00 -12.22
CA ASP A 4 9.13 -11.76 -11.22
C ASP A 4 8.73 -11.26 -9.84
N GLU A 5 7.92 -12.05 -9.13
CA GLU A 5 7.46 -11.74 -7.77
C GLU A 5 8.62 -11.55 -6.79
N ALA A 6 9.81 -12.12 -7.07
CA ALA A 6 11.00 -11.95 -6.23
C ALA A 6 11.47 -10.48 -6.14
N ASN A 7 11.07 -9.64 -7.09
CA ASN A 7 11.44 -8.24 -7.16
C ASN A 7 10.31 -7.27 -6.77
N ILE A 8 9.23 -7.76 -6.17
CA ILE A 8 8.13 -6.93 -5.69
C ILE A 8 8.11 -6.86 -4.17
N THR A 9 7.93 -5.67 -3.63
CA THR A 9 7.61 -5.43 -2.21
C THR A 9 6.30 -4.65 -2.12
N ALA A 10 5.36 -5.10 -1.28
CA ALA A 10 4.20 -4.29 -0.93
C ALA A 10 4.52 -3.39 0.27
N ILE A 11 4.03 -2.15 0.26
CA ILE A 11 4.04 -1.26 1.41
C ILE A 11 2.57 -0.97 1.72
N ALA A 12 2.12 -1.30 2.93
CA ALA A 12 0.71 -1.30 3.30
C ALA A 12 0.45 -0.52 4.59
N CYS A 13 -0.72 0.11 4.66
CA CYS A 13 -1.25 0.59 5.94
C CYS A 13 -1.53 -0.60 6.87
N SER A 14 -1.19 -0.49 8.16
CA SER A 14 -1.34 -1.60 9.11
C SER A 14 -2.79 -2.02 9.35
N ILE A 15 -3.77 -1.21 8.92
CA ILE A 15 -5.19 -1.60 8.94
C ILE A 15 -5.46 -2.87 8.11
N PHE A 16 -4.64 -3.14 7.08
CA PHE A 16 -4.77 -4.33 6.22
C PHE A 16 -3.98 -5.55 6.75
N ARG A 17 -3.28 -5.41 7.89
CA ARG A 17 -2.29 -6.40 8.32
C ARG A 17 -2.92 -7.75 8.59
N ALA A 18 -4.06 -7.80 9.27
CA ALA A 18 -4.69 -9.07 9.63
C ALA A 18 -5.08 -9.88 8.39
N GLU A 19 -5.64 -9.23 7.38
CA GLU A 19 -6.15 -9.84 6.16
C GLU A 19 -5.01 -10.26 5.24
N ILE A 20 -4.02 -9.38 5.05
CA ILE A 20 -2.86 -9.71 4.24
C ILE A 20 -2.11 -10.89 4.86
N GLU A 21 -1.95 -10.94 6.19
CA GLU A 21 -1.29 -12.08 6.84
C GLU A 21 -2.11 -13.38 6.79
N VAL A 22 -3.45 -13.31 6.73
CA VAL A 22 -4.28 -14.47 6.37
C VAL A 22 -3.93 -14.95 4.97
N LEU A 23 -3.93 -14.05 3.98
CA LEU A 23 -3.63 -14.40 2.59
C LEU A 23 -2.21 -14.94 2.40
N ARG A 24 -1.24 -14.42 3.16
CA ARG A 24 0.15 -14.91 3.14
C ARG A 24 0.27 -16.30 3.76
N ARG A 25 -0.41 -16.57 4.88
CA ARG A 25 -0.44 -17.92 5.48
C ARG A 25 -1.11 -18.95 4.57
N GLU A 26 -2.07 -18.52 3.76
CA GLU A 26 -2.74 -19.36 2.76
C GLU A 26 -1.97 -19.45 1.43
N ASN A 27 -0.75 -18.91 1.35
CA ASN A 27 0.08 -18.83 0.14
C ASN A 27 -0.63 -18.17 -1.06
N LYS A 28 -1.65 -17.34 -0.82
CA LYS A 28 -2.33 -16.55 -1.86
C LYS A 28 -1.54 -15.29 -2.24
N ILE A 29 -0.71 -14.81 -1.31
CA ILE A 29 0.23 -13.71 -1.52
C ILE A 29 1.59 -14.15 -1.01
N THR A 30 2.59 -14.11 -1.87
CA THR A 30 3.97 -14.59 -1.61
C THR A 30 4.97 -13.44 -1.44
N ILE A 31 4.63 -12.25 -1.92
CA ILE A 31 5.51 -11.08 -1.86
C ILE A 31 5.72 -10.58 -0.42
N PRO A 32 6.89 -10.00 -0.11
CA PRO A 32 7.12 -9.33 1.17
C PRO A 32 6.21 -8.10 1.33
N VAL A 33 5.81 -7.83 2.57
CA VAL A 33 4.93 -6.71 2.93
C VAL A 33 5.54 -5.91 4.07
N ILE A 34 5.69 -4.61 3.87
CA ILE A 34 6.12 -3.64 4.88
C ILE A 34 4.87 -2.90 5.38
N TYR A 35 4.59 -3.00 6.67
CA TYR A 35 3.46 -2.30 7.27
C TYR A 35 3.91 -0.98 7.91
N LEU A 36 3.19 0.10 7.63
CA LEU A 36 3.30 1.35 8.40
C LEU A 36 2.07 1.53 9.29
N ASP A 37 2.27 2.16 10.45
CA ASP A 37 1.19 2.40 11.41
C ASP A 37 0.04 3.18 10.77
N SER A 38 -1.16 2.62 10.85
CA SER A 38 -2.38 3.24 10.35
C SER A 38 -2.61 4.61 10.95
N MET A 39 -2.20 4.88 12.19
CA MET A 39 -2.37 6.19 12.83
C MET A 39 -1.60 7.32 12.12
N LEU A 40 -0.63 7.00 11.26
CA LEU A 40 0.09 8.02 10.48
C LEU A 40 -0.83 8.83 9.55
N HIS A 41 -2.00 8.31 9.14
CA HIS A 41 -2.94 9.08 8.33
C HIS A 41 -3.46 10.36 9.02
N MET A 42 -3.38 10.42 10.36
CA MET A 42 -3.72 11.61 11.14
C MET A 42 -2.63 12.70 11.06
N PHE A 43 -1.44 12.35 10.56
CA PHE A 43 -0.27 13.23 10.48
C PHE A 43 0.32 13.18 9.05
N PRO A 44 -0.30 13.87 8.07
CA PRO A 44 0.05 13.75 6.65
C PRO A 44 1.55 13.94 6.36
N ASP A 45 2.20 14.90 6.99
CA ASP A 45 3.63 15.16 6.79
C ASP A 45 4.51 13.99 7.27
N ARG A 46 4.15 13.39 8.42
CA ARG A 46 4.87 12.22 8.96
C ARG A 46 4.62 10.98 8.13
N LEU A 47 3.39 10.78 7.64
CA LEU A 47 3.07 9.69 6.72
C LEU A 47 3.92 9.81 5.45
N HIS A 48 3.98 11.03 4.90
CA HIS A 48 4.75 11.32 3.69
C HIS A 48 6.25 11.05 3.88
N GLU A 49 6.85 11.61 4.94
CA GLU A 49 8.25 11.37 5.27
C GLU A 49 8.54 9.88 5.42
N ARG A 50 7.65 9.15 6.11
CA ARG A 50 7.82 7.71 6.31
C ARG A 50 7.71 6.92 5.02
N LEU A 51 6.71 7.22 4.19
CA LEU A 51 6.53 6.59 2.88
C LEU A 51 7.73 6.86 1.98
N ASP A 52 8.19 8.10 1.88
CA ASP A 52 9.34 8.48 1.07
C ASP A 52 10.60 7.72 1.45
N ASN A 53 10.89 7.65 2.75
CA ASN A 53 12.06 6.94 3.24
C ASN A 53 12.02 5.44 2.91
N VAL A 54 10.85 4.81 3.05
CA VAL A 54 10.70 3.37 2.76
C VAL A 54 10.71 3.12 1.25
N ILE A 55 9.99 3.92 0.47
CA ILE A 55 9.93 3.82 -0.99
C ILE A 55 11.33 3.99 -1.58
N LYS A 56 12.03 5.05 -1.19
CA LYS A 56 13.39 5.34 -1.66
C LYS A 56 14.33 4.16 -1.39
N LYS A 57 14.33 3.65 -0.15
CA LYS A 57 15.17 2.51 0.25
C LYS A 57 14.92 1.26 -0.60
N GLU A 58 13.66 0.92 -0.83
CA GLU A 58 13.32 -0.28 -1.62
C GLU A 58 13.61 -0.09 -3.11
N LEU A 59 13.38 1.12 -3.66
CA LEU A 59 13.75 1.45 -5.04
C LEU A 59 15.27 1.40 -5.27
N GLU A 60 16.06 1.94 -4.33
CA GLU A 60 17.53 1.86 -4.35
C GLU A 60 18.04 0.41 -4.27
N SER A 61 17.23 -0.49 -3.70
CA SER A 61 17.48 -1.93 -3.66
C SER A 61 16.99 -2.67 -4.92
N GLY A 62 16.52 -1.95 -5.94
CA GLY A 62 16.06 -2.48 -7.21
C GLY A 62 14.67 -3.13 -7.18
N LYS A 63 13.88 -2.89 -6.12
CA LYS A 63 12.52 -3.45 -5.98
C LYS A 63 11.49 -2.60 -6.74
N LYS A 64 10.41 -3.27 -7.16
CA LYS A 64 9.15 -2.66 -7.61
C LYS A 64 8.16 -2.67 -6.47
N LEU A 65 7.33 -1.64 -6.37
CA LEU A 65 6.51 -1.40 -5.20
C LEU A 65 5.02 -1.42 -5.51
N ILE A 66 4.27 -2.08 -4.64
CA ILE A 66 2.82 -1.98 -4.57
C ILE A 66 2.46 -1.20 -3.31
N LEU A 67 1.81 -0.05 -3.46
CA LEU A 67 1.29 0.74 -2.34
C LEU A 67 -0.16 0.35 -2.05
N ILE A 68 -0.39 -0.19 -0.85
CA ILE A 68 -1.71 -0.58 -0.36
C ILE A 68 -2.19 0.51 0.61
N TYR A 69 -2.67 1.61 0.01
CA TYR A 69 -3.14 2.82 0.69
C TYR A 69 -4.26 3.49 -0.12
N GLY A 70 -5.22 4.08 0.57
CA GLY A 70 -6.16 5.03 -0.03
C GLY A 70 -5.55 6.42 -0.20
N GLU A 71 -6.39 7.43 -0.43
CA GLU A 71 -5.99 8.86 -0.46
C GLU A 71 -5.77 9.40 0.97
N CYS A 72 -4.84 8.78 1.71
CA CYS A 72 -4.60 9.08 3.11
C CYS A 72 -3.82 10.40 3.34
N SER A 73 -3.29 11.01 2.28
CA SER A 73 -2.69 12.35 2.32
C SER A 73 -2.82 13.04 0.96
N PRO A 74 -2.75 14.39 0.91
CA PRO A 74 -2.74 15.14 -0.36
C PRO A 74 -1.57 14.80 -1.29
N TYR A 75 -0.55 14.13 -0.77
CA TYR A 75 0.66 13.80 -1.50
C TYR A 75 0.65 12.41 -2.12
N MET A 76 -0.40 11.62 -1.96
CA MET A 76 -0.44 10.23 -2.43
C MET A 76 -0.32 10.11 -3.95
N ASP A 77 -0.84 11.08 -4.71
CA ASP A 77 -0.76 11.09 -6.17
C ASP A 77 0.67 11.16 -6.69
N LYS A 78 1.61 11.74 -5.94
CA LYS A 78 3.00 11.86 -6.38
C LYS A 78 3.64 10.51 -6.65
N TYR A 79 3.22 9.47 -5.93
CA TYR A 79 3.78 8.12 -6.04
C TYR A 79 3.37 7.42 -7.35
N ASN A 80 2.37 7.95 -8.06
CA ASN A 80 1.96 7.42 -9.37
C ASN A 80 2.92 7.82 -10.50
N ASN A 81 3.82 8.79 -10.26
CA ASN A 81 4.76 9.30 -11.27
C ASN A 81 5.97 8.37 -11.50
N ASP A 82 6.25 7.44 -10.58
CA ASP A 82 7.35 6.48 -10.72
C ASP A 82 6.84 5.19 -11.40
N LEU A 83 7.49 4.76 -12.47
CA LEU A 83 7.11 3.56 -13.23
C LEU A 83 7.25 2.26 -12.41
N ASN A 84 8.08 2.26 -11.37
CA ASN A 84 8.30 1.13 -10.48
C ASN A 84 7.39 1.14 -9.26
N VAL A 85 6.51 2.14 -9.12
CA VAL A 85 5.56 2.25 -8.01
C VAL A 85 4.13 2.20 -8.55
N LYS A 86 3.30 1.34 -7.98
CA LYS A 86 1.86 1.28 -8.29
C LYS A 86 1.05 1.29 -7.01
N ARG A 87 0.11 2.22 -6.89
CA ARG A 87 -0.89 2.22 -5.82
C ARG A 87 -2.12 1.45 -6.26
N ILE A 88 -2.72 0.72 -5.33
CA ILE A 88 -4.02 0.09 -5.56
C ILE A 88 -5.12 1.15 -5.63
N GLY A 89 -6.19 0.84 -6.37
CA GLY A 89 -7.36 1.72 -6.45
C GLY A 89 -8.15 1.75 -5.15
N GLY A 90 -8.74 2.91 -4.84
CA GLY A 90 -9.65 3.11 -3.71
C GLY A 90 -9.44 4.47 -3.04
N ILE A 91 -10.55 5.14 -2.67
CA ILE A 91 -10.52 6.51 -2.13
C ILE A 91 -9.99 6.56 -0.69
N ASN A 92 -10.26 5.52 0.09
CA ASN A 92 -9.75 5.40 1.45
C ASN A 92 -9.53 3.91 1.80
N CYS A 93 -8.88 3.67 2.94
CA CYS A 93 -8.55 2.30 3.34
C CYS A 93 -9.77 1.41 3.55
N VAL A 94 -10.91 1.98 3.99
CA VAL A 94 -12.15 1.22 4.19
C VAL A 94 -12.76 0.81 2.84
N ASN A 95 -12.75 1.70 1.85
CA ASN A 95 -13.20 1.41 0.49
C ASN A 95 -12.28 0.43 -0.26
N ILE A 96 -11.00 0.37 0.08
CA ILE A 96 -10.11 -0.69 -0.44
C ILE A 96 -10.54 -2.05 0.11
N PHE A 97 -10.95 -2.07 1.37
CA PHE A 97 -11.32 -3.27 2.09
C PHE A 97 -12.69 -3.80 1.67
N LEU A 98 -13.64 -2.89 1.47
CA LEU A 98 -15.02 -3.17 1.12
C LEU A 98 -15.26 -2.88 -0.34
N GLU A 99 -15.92 -3.78 -1.07
CA GLU A 99 -16.40 -3.45 -2.41
C GLU A 99 -17.18 -2.14 -2.41
N ASP A 100 -17.01 -1.33 -3.46
CA ASP A 100 -17.63 -0.01 -3.62
C ASP A 100 -19.13 0.02 -3.28
N ARG A 101 -19.84 -1.07 -3.60
CA ARG A 101 -21.26 -1.21 -3.31
C ARG A 101 -21.53 -1.26 -1.81
N ILE A 102 -20.77 -2.07 -1.07
CA ILE A 102 -20.91 -2.23 0.38
C ILE A 102 -20.52 -0.94 1.07
N TYR A 103 -19.40 -0.33 0.65
CA TYR A 103 -18.95 0.95 1.20
C TYR A 103 -20.01 2.05 1.06
N ARG A 104 -20.67 2.14 -0.11
CA ARG A 104 -21.75 3.12 -0.35
C ARG A 104 -23.00 2.90 0.49
N MET A 105 -23.27 1.68 0.97
CA MET A 105 -24.44 1.41 1.83
C MET A 105 -24.23 1.87 3.28
N LEU A 106 -22.97 2.13 3.69
CA LEU A 106 -22.61 2.54 5.05
C LEU A 106 -22.48 4.06 5.21
N ARG A 107 -22.71 4.83 4.14
CA ARG A 107 -22.50 6.29 4.10
C ARG A 107 -23.80 7.05 3.93
#